data_AF-A0A7J7IFJ0-F1
#
_entry.id   AF-A0A7J7IFJ0-F1
#
_cell.length_a   1.000
_cell.length_b   1.000
_cell.length_c   1.000
_cell.angle_alpha   90.00
_cell.angle_beta   90.00
_cell.angle_gamma   90.00
#
_symmetry.space_group_name_H-M   'P 1'
#
loop_
_entity.id
_entity.type
_entity.pdbx_description
1 polymer ?
#
loop_
_entity_poly.entity_id
_entity_poly.type
_entity_poly.pdbx_seq_one_letter_code
_entity_poly.pdbx_strand_id
1 'polypeptide(L)'
;MPGAGGRSLLAKLGTVFLRPKPWGLTPAPWWPLSARLSSSPEDPIHSSWLVGGCPPSQPDVAYTPLEAKPLPHGVPKSREEALGLIARYARRSATPVSLRQLLEFGRRPTPKKLLLAAQLMHRELAIRLAHRVVELQALPYGLSAMRSVRRVRELYENSFADIVMYPRPEKEGEEERRFTELLRRIRDRHADVVRQIACGVLELKQSCGMGADDIHISSFLDRFYTSRIGIRVLISQQVSMSLERARQGYVGIIHIRCRPAHVAADAADAARALAYRHYGEEPPEVVILGKTDLEFPYIEGHLYHVSYLSC
;
A
#
# COMPACT_ATOMS: atom_id res chain seq x y z
N MET A 1 -16.94 21.02 24.83
CA MET A 1 -15.54 21.25 25.24
C MET A 1 -15.06 20.01 25.99
N PRO A 2 -13.80 19.61 25.81
CA PRO A 2 -13.35 18.38 25.14
C PRO A 2 -12.74 17.37 26.15
N GLY A 3 -12.20 16.18 25.83
CA GLY A 3 -11.90 15.49 24.56
C GLY A 3 -11.04 14.23 24.82
N ALA A 4 -10.62 13.58 23.71
CA ALA A 4 -9.48 12.65 23.54
C ALA A 4 -9.39 11.40 24.44
N GLY A 5 -9.04 10.20 23.98
CA GLY A 5 -8.50 9.76 22.71
C GLY A 5 -8.07 8.30 22.89
N GLY A 6 -8.42 7.45 21.92
CA GLY A 6 -8.05 6.04 21.92
C GLY A 6 -6.59 5.81 21.52
N ARG A 7 -5.97 4.81 22.14
CA ARG A 7 -4.85 4.03 21.61
C ARG A 7 -4.93 2.62 22.18
N SER A 8 -4.95 1.59 21.32
CA SER A 8 -4.13 0.38 21.44
C SER A 8 -4.74 -0.80 20.67
N LEU A 9 -4.18 -1.09 19.50
CA LEU A 9 -4.27 -2.40 18.84
C LEU A 9 -2.92 -2.77 18.20
N LEU A 10 -1.82 -2.38 18.88
CA LEU A 10 -0.43 -2.67 18.50
C LEU A 10 0.30 -3.53 19.56
N ALA A 11 -0.38 -4.03 20.58
CA ALA A 11 0.28 -4.69 21.72
C ALA A 11 0.51 -6.22 21.58
N LYS A 12 0.34 -6.83 20.39
CA LYS A 12 0.50 -8.30 20.22
C LYS A 12 1.44 -8.78 19.11
N LEU A 13 2.22 -7.88 18.51
CA LEU A 13 3.35 -8.27 17.66
C LEU A 13 4.63 -7.78 18.33
N GLY A 14 5.51 -8.71 18.71
CA GLY A 14 6.80 -8.41 19.31
C GLY A 14 7.55 -7.40 18.44
N THR A 15 7.75 -6.22 19.00
CA THR A 15 8.42 -5.09 18.35
C THR A 15 9.88 -5.45 18.13
N VAL A 16 10.33 -5.49 16.88
CA VAL A 16 11.76 -5.44 16.55
C VAL A 16 12.22 -4.01 16.84
N PHE A 17 12.91 -3.81 17.95
CA PHE A 17 13.53 -2.54 18.29
C PHE A 17 14.89 -2.44 17.61
N LEU A 18 15.05 -1.44 16.74
CA LEU A 18 16.37 -0.95 16.36
C LEU A 18 16.86 -0.03 17.49
N ARG A 19 17.93 -0.42 18.17
CA ARG A 19 18.64 0.47 19.12
C ARG A 19 20.02 0.80 18.55
N PRO A 20 20.35 2.08 18.34
CA PRO A 20 21.75 2.48 18.21
C PRO A 20 22.45 2.26 19.56
N LYS A 21 23.66 1.68 19.56
CA LYS A 21 24.52 1.64 20.76
C LYS A 21 24.90 3.09 21.14
N PRO A 22 24.83 3.49 22.42
CA PRO A 22 25.27 4.81 22.83
C PRO A 22 26.80 4.88 22.76
N TRP A 23 27.29 5.97 22.19
CA TRP A 23 28.70 6.32 22.14
C TRP A 23 29.17 6.70 23.56
N GLY A 24 30.26 6.10 24.01
CA GLY A 24 30.92 6.46 25.26
C GLY A 24 31.64 7.79 25.11
N LEU A 25 30.98 8.89 25.47
CA LEU A 25 31.59 10.18 25.75
C LEU A 25 30.89 10.79 26.97
N THR A 26 31.67 11.04 28.02
CA THR A 26 31.25 11.72 29.25
C THR A 26 30.79 13.16 28.97
N PRO A 27 29.82 13.66 29.72
CA PRO A 27 30.08 14.89 30.47
C PRO A 27 29.55 14.82 31.92
N ALA A 28 30.33 15.34 32.86
CA ALA A 28 29.96 15.55 34.26
C ALA A 28 29.25 16.93 34.44
N PRO A 29 28.80 17.34 35.65
CA PRO A 29 27.41 17.23 36.08
C PRO A 29 26.79 18.59 36.48
N TRP A 30 25.47 18.74 36.34
CA TRP A 30 24.69 19.79 37.00
C TRP A 30 23.51 19.10 37.73
N TRP A 31 23.28 19.52 38.97
CA TRP A 31 22.71 18.80 40.14
C TRP A 31 21.17 19.04 40.27
N PRO A 32 20.46 18.58 41.33
CA PRO A 32 19.28 17.71 41.26
C PRO A 32 17.98 18.40 41.76
N LEU A 33 16.86 17.66 41.74
CA LEU A 33 15.85 17.77 42.79
C LEU A 33 14.99 16.50 42.87
N SER A 34 14.99 15.97 44.08
CA SER A 34 14.19 14.89 44.64
C SER A 34 12.67 15.11 44.54
N ALA A 35 11.92 14.04 44.32
CA ALA A 35 10.87 13.61 45.27
C ALA A 35 10.32 12.24 44.88
N ARG A 36 10.43 11.32 45.83
CA ARG A 36 9.79 10.02 45.90
C ARG A 36 8.52 10.21 46.71
N LEU A 37 7.36 9.76 46.23
CA LEU A 37 6.18 9.54 47.07
C LEU A 37 5.49 8.23 46.67
N SER A 38 5.08 7.51 47.71
CA SER A 38 4.66 6.12 47.77
C SER A 38 3.14 5.97 47.92
N SER A 39 2.66 4.76 47.60
CA SER A 39 1.55 3.98 48.20
C SER A 39 0.09 4.51 48.16
N SER A 40 -0.76 3.80 47.37
CA SER A 40 -2.06 3.08 47.65
C SER A 40 -2.91 3.45 48.89
N PRO A 41 -4.24 3.09 49.04
CA PRO A 41 -5.00 1.96 48.44
C PRO A 41 -6.55 2.15 48.19
N GLU A 42 -7.25 1.04 47.82
CA GLU A 42 -8.72 0.71 47.84
C GLU A 42 -9.67 1.52 46.90
N ASP A 43 -10.76 1.05 46.26
CA ASP A 43 -11.53 -0.22 46.07
C ASP A 43 -12.70 0.13 45.07
N PRO A 44 -13.75 -0.67 44.84
CA PRO A 44 -13.87 -1.97 44.17
C PRO A 44 -14.78 -1.88 42.92
N ILE A 45 -14.73 -2.88 42.03
CA ILE A 45 -15.84 -3.47 41.23
C ILE A 45 -15.13 -4.38 40.23
N HIS A 46 -14.94 -5.63 40.64
CA HIS A 46 -14.50 -6.72 39.81
C HIS A 46 -15.64 -7.73 39.79
N SER A 47 -16.27 -7.92 38.64
CA SER A 47 -16.70 -9.24 38.13
C SER A 47 -17.81 -9.07 37.08
N SER A 48 -17.48 -9.33 35.81
CA SER A 48 -18.33 -10.09 34.87
C SER A 48 -17.91 -9.88 33.40
N TRP A 49 -16.65 -10.13 33.03
CA TRP A 49 -16.27 -10.23 31.60
C TRP A 49 -15.25 -11.33 31.28
N LEU A 50 -14.88 -12.19 32.24
CA LEU A 50 -14.00 -13.34 31.98
C LEU A 50 -14.74 -14.61 31.56
N VAL A 51 -15.95 -14.48 30.99
CA VAL A 51 -16.64 -15.59 30.33
C VAL A 51 -17.32 -15.06 29.07
N GLY A 52 -16.65 -15.19 27.94
CA GLY A 52 -17.18 -14.79 26.63
C GLY A 52 -16.16 -15.11 25.55
N GLY A 53 -16.33 -16.26 24.91
CA GLY A 53 -15.39 -16.84 23.95
C GLY A 53 -15.08 -15.95 22.75
N CYS A 54 -14.03 -16.35 22.02
CA CYS A 54 -13.71 -15.81 20.70
C CYS A 54 -15.00 -15.65 19.87
N PRO A 55 -15.23 -14.49 19.23
CA PRO A 55 -16.33 -14.37 18.29
C PRO A 55 -16.14 -15.42 17.19
N PRO A 56 -17.24 -16.02 16.68
CA PRO A 56 -17.13 -17.04 15.66
C PRO A 56 -16.35 -16.47 14.48
N SER A 57 -15.34 -17.23 14.06
CA SER A 57 -14.68 -17.05 12.76
C SER A 57 -15.77 -16.81 11.73
N GLN A 58 -15.72 -15.65 11.07
CA GLN A 58 -16.54 -15.43 9.87
C GLN A 58 -16.37 -16.66 8.98
N PRO A 59 -17.47 -17.24 8.47
CA PRO A 59 -17.38 -18.45 7.67
C PRO A 59 -16.41 -18.19 6.53
N ASP A 60 -15.50 -19.15 6.29
CA ASP A 60 -14.63 -19.20 5.12
C ASP A 60 -15.51 -18.88 3.91
N VAL A 61 -15.38 -17.65 3.38
CA VAL A 61 -16.09 -17.25 2.17
C VAL A 61 -15.48 -18.11 1.08
N ALA A 62 -16.18 -19.20 0.76
CA ALA A 62 -15.82 -20.11 -0.31
C ALA A 62 -15.47 -19.27 -1.54
N TYR A 63 -14.23 -19.40 -2.00
CA TYR A 63 -13.74 -18.76 -3.21
C TYR A 63 -14.65 -19.19 -4.37
N THR A 64 -15.55 -18.29 -4.76
CA THR A 64 -16.37 -18.45 -5.95
C THR A 64 -15.52 -17.98 -7.12
N PRO A 65 -15.43 -18.76 -8.22
CA PRO A 65 -14.65 -18.36 -9.39
C PRO A 65 -15.06 -16.95 -9.81
N LEU A 66 -14.08 -16.03 -9.83
CA LEU A 66 -14.25 -14.62 -10.15
C LEU A 66 -14.57 -14.45 -11.65
N GLU A 67 -15.71 -14.94 -12.11
CA GLU A 67 -16.31 -14.39 -13.32
C GLU A 67 -16.84 -12.99 -12.96
N ALA A 68 -15.99 -12.00 -13.17
CA ALA A 68 -16.43 -10.62 -13.09
C ALA A 68 -17.50 -10.41 -14.16
N LYS A 69 -18.74 -10.14 -13.72
CA LYS A 69 -19.83 -9.73 -14.61
C LYS A 69 -19.30 -8.61 -15.55
N PRO A 70 -19.63 -8.67 -16.85
CA PRO A 70 -19.23 -7.63 -17.79
C PRO A 70 -19.62 -6.24 -17.29
N LEU A 71 -18.87 -5.23 -17.71
CA LEU A 71 -19.28 -3.85 -17.46
C LEU A 71 -20.65 -3.63 -18.12
N PRO A 72 -21.64 -3.08 -17.41
CA PRO A 72 -23.02 -3.02 -17.90
C PRO A 72 -23.26 -2.03 -19.04
N HIS A 73 -22.20 -1.42 -19.60
CA HIS A 73 -22.27 -0.48 -20.72
C HIS A 73 -21.39 -1.02 -21.83
N GLY A 74 -21.79 -0.73 -23.08
CA GLY A 74 -20.91 -0.93 -24.22
C GLY A 74 -19.60 -0.17 -24.04
N VAL A 75 -18.59 -0.55 -24.82
CA VAL A 75 -17.30 0.12 -24.85
C VAL A 75 -17.52 1.58 -25.29
N PRO A 76 -17.12 2.60 -24.51
CA PRO A 76 -17.25 4.00 -24.89
C PRO A 76 -16.53 4.27 -26.22
N LYS A 77 -17.14 5.09 -27.07
CA LYS A 77 -16.61 5.41 -28.41
C LYS A 77 -15.61 6.56 -28.40
N SER A 78 -15.60 7.37 -27.34
CA SER A 78 -14.69 8.50 -27.20
C SER A 78 -14.13 8.61 -25.79
N ARG A 79 -13.00 9.32 -25.65
CA ARG A 79 -12.40 9.66 -24.35
C ARG A 79 -13.37 10.48 -23.49
N GLU A 80 -14.11 11.39 -24.10
CA GLU A 80 -15.09 12.22 -23.38
C GLU A 80 -16.22 11.37 -22.78
N GLU A 81 -16.76 10.42 -23.56
CA GLU A 81 -17.76 9.47 -23.09
C GLU A 81 -17.19 8.61 -21.95
N ALA A 82 -15.95 8.14 -22.09
CA ALA A 82 -15.26 7.40 -21.05
C ALA A 82 -15.16 8.23 -19.75
N LEU A 83 -14.64 9.46 -19.80
CA LEU A 83 -14.51 10.30 -18.61
C LEU A 83 -15.86 10.63 -17.96
N GLY A 84 -16.93 10.75 -18.75
CA GLY A 84 -18.30 10.90 -18.25
C GLY A 84 -18.76 9.75 -17.33
N LEU A 85 -18.13 8.58 -17.43
CA LEU A 85 -18.44 7.42 -16.57
C LEU A 85 -17.77 7.46 -15.20
N ILE A 86 -16.76 8.31 -14.96
CA ILE A 86 -15.97 8.30 -13.72
C ILE A 86 -16.84 8.39 -12.47
N ALA A 87 -17.76 9.37 -12.42
CA ALA A 87 -18.64 9.55 -11.28
C ALA A 87 -19.52 8.31 -11.00
N ARG A 88 -19.90 7.57 -12.04
CA ARG A 88 -20.67 6.33 -11.92
C ARG A 88 -19.84 5.17 -11.40
N TYR A 89 -18.61 5.02 -11.88
CA TYR A 89 -17.70 3.98 -11.39
C TYR A 89 -17.26 4.25 -9.96
N ALA A 90 -17.06 5.51 -9.59
CA ALA A 90 -16.70 5.91 -8.24
C ALA A 90 -17.80 5.67 -7.18
N ARG A 91 -19.05 5.40 -7.60
CA ARG A 91 -20.14 4.97 -6.69
C ARG A 91 -20.13 3.46 -6.41
N ARG A 92 -19.27 2.69 -7.07
CA ARG A 92 -19.20 1.23 -6.90
C ARG A 92 -18.17 0.87 -5.85
N SER A 93 -18.47 -0.11 -5.02
CA SER A 93 -17.48 -0.66 -4.09
C SER A 93 -16.43 -1.48 -4.84
N ALA A 94 -15.16 -1.23 -4.54
CA ALA A 94 -14.06 -2.08 -5.00
C ALA A 94 -14.03 -3.37 -4.17
N THR A 95 -13.72 -4.49 -4.82
CA THR A 95 -13.65 -5.79 -4.14
C THR A 95 -12.32 -5.90 -3.40
N PRO A 96 -12.31 -6.12 -2.07
CA PRO A 96 -11.07 -6.36 -1.34
C PRO A 96 -10.44 -7.70 -1.77
N VAL A 97 -9.13 -7.71 -1.95
CA VAL A 97 -8.37 -8.91 -2.33
C VAL A 97 -7.25 -9.10 -1.32
N SER A 98 -7.24 -10.23 -0.65
CA SER A 98 -6.21 -10.59 0.34
C SER A 98 -4.99 -11.24 -0.33
N LEU A 99 -3.84 -11.16 0.35
CA LEU A 99 -2.62 -11.84 -0.08
C LEU A 99 -2.83 -13.36 -0.20
N ARG A 100 -3.60 -13.95 0.73
CA ARG A 100 -3.96 -15.37 0.71
C ARG A 100 -4.71 -15.75 -0.57
N GLN A 101 -5.70 -14.96 -0.96
CA GLN A 101 -6.44 -15.19 -2.21
C GLN A 101 -5.55 -15.09 -3.45
N LEU A 102 -4.64 -14.11 -3.52
CA LEU A 102 -3.69 -13.99 -4.63
C LEU A 102 -2.76 -15.22 -4.72
N LEU A 103 -2.27 -15.70 -3.57
CA LEU A 103 -1.41 -16.87 -3.48
C LEU A 103 -2.14 -18.15 -3.89
N GLU A 104 -3.35 -18.39 -3.35
CA GLU A 104 -4.16 -19.57 -3.67
C GLU A 104 -4.58 -19.61 -5.13
N PHE A 105 -4.99 -18.45 -5.68
CA PHE A 105 -5.34 -18.31 -7.08
C PHE A 105 -4.14 -18.64 -7.99
N GLY A 106 -2.99 -18.03 -7.71
CA GLY A 106 -1.82 -18.08 -8.58
C GLY A 106 -0.93 -19.33 -8.43
N ARG A 107 -1.12 -20.15 -7.39
CA ARG A 107 -0.31 -21.34 -7.11
C ARG A 107 -0.19 -22.34 -8.27
N ARG A 108 -1.23 -22.42 -9.10
CA ARG A 108 -1.27 -23.24 -10.32
C ARG A 108 -1.85 -22.38 -11.44
N PRO A 109 -1.01 -21.63 -12.18
CA PRO A 109 -1.49 -20.80 -13.27
C PRO A 109 -1.97 -21.67 -14.44
N THR A 110 -3.13 -21.35 -14.98
CA THR A 110 -3.66 -21.94 -16.21
C THR A 110 -4.11 -20.81 -17.12
N PRO A 111 -4.14 -21.00 -18.45
CA PRO A 111 -4.65 -19.98 -19.38
C PRO A 111 -6.04 -19.45 -18.96
N LYS A 112 -6.94 -20.33 -18.54
CA LYS A 112 -8.25 -19.96 -17.97
C LYS A 112 -8.16 -19.05 -16.76
N LYS A 113 -7.28 -19.35 -15.79
CA LYS A 113 -7.08 -18.49 -14.61
C LYS A 113 -6.49 -17.14 -14.99
N LEU A 114 -5.54 -17.10 -15.92
CA LEU A 114 -4.97 -15.83 -16.38
C LEU A 114 -6.05 -14.94 -17.03
N LEU A 115 -6.94 -15.54 -17.83
CA LEU A 115 -8.10 -14.86 -18.41
C LEU A 115 -9.07 -14.35 -17.34
N LEU A 116 -9.44 -15.18 -16.36
CA LEU A 116 -10.33 -14.77 -15.26
C LEU A 116 -9.73 -13.60 -14.46
N ALA A 117 -8.43 -13.63 -14.18
CA ALA A 117 -7.75 -12.54 -13.52
C ALA A 117 -7.73 -11.27 -14.39
N ALA A 118 -7.49 -11.38 -15.70
CA ALA A 118 -7.58 -10.25 -16.62
C ALA A 118 -8.99 -9.63 -16.66
N GLN A 119 -10.04 -10.45 -16.67
CA GLN A 119 -11.44 -9.99 -16.62
C GLN A 119 -11.77 -9.30 -15.30
N LEU A 120 -11.28 -9.83 -14.18
CA LEU A 120 -11.37 -9.15 -12.88
C LEU A 120 -10.67 -7.79 -12.92
N MET A 121 -9.45 -7.74 -13.45
CA MET A 121 -8.66 -6.53 -13.55
C MET A 121 -9.33 -5.46 -14.39
N HIS A 122 -9.95 -5.84 -15.52
CA HIS A 122 -10.74 -4.95 -16.38
C HIS A 122 -11.84 -4.22 -15.60
N ARG A 123 -12.58 -4.95 -14.76
CA ARG A 123 -13.65 -4.37 -13.92
C ARG A 123 -13.11 -3.60 -12.71
N GLU A 124 -12.23 -4.21 -11.93
CA GLU A 124 -11.80 -3.69 -10.63
C GLU A 124 -10.89 -2.47 -10.77
N LEU A 125 -10.01 -2.43 -11.77
CA LEU A 125 -9.17 -1.25 -11.99
C LEU A 125 -10.00 -0.04 -12.40
N ALA A 126 -11.01 -0.19 -13.25
CA ALA A 126 -11.89 0.93 -13.61
C ALA A 126 -12.51 1.57 -12.36
N ILE A 127 -13.01 0.76 -11.42
CA ILE A 127 -13.58 1.24 -10.16
C ILE A 127 -12.52 1.96 -9.31
N ARG A 128 -11.36 1.31 -9.09
CA ARG A 128 -10.29 1.83 -8.23
C ARG A 128 -9.67 3.12 -8.78
N LEU A 129 -9.49 3.22 -10.10
CA LEU A 129 -9.01 4.42 -10.78
C LEU A 129 -10.02 5.55 -10.69
N ALA A 130 -11.32 5.28 -10.88
CA ALA A 130 -12.38 6.28 -10.71
C ALA A 130 -12.40 6.87 -9.29
N HIS A 131 -12.24 6.03 -8.26
CA HIS A 131 -12.08 6.52 -6.89
C HIS A 131 -10.89 7.48 -6.75
N ARG A 132 -9.75 7.18 -7.39
CA ARG A 132 -8.56 8.06 -7.32
C ARG A 132 -8.84 9.41 -7.97
N VAL A 133 -9.52 9.44 -9.12
CA VAL A 133 -9.87 10.70 -9.79
C VAL A 133 -10.74 11.56 -8.88
N VAL A 134 -11.80 10.99 -8.32
CA VAL A 134 -12.73 11.73 -7.43
C VAL A 134 -12.01 12.20 -6.16
N GLU A 135 -11.18 11.36 -5.55
CA GLU A 135 -10.40 11.73 -4.37
C GLU A 135 -9.42 12.88 -4.65
N LEU A 136 -8.74 12.86 -5.81
CA LEU A 136 -7.81 13.93 -6.20
C LEU A 136 -8.55 15.24 -6.53
N GLN A 137 -9.77 15.17 -7.05
CA GLN A 137 -10.62 16.35 -7.27
C GLN A 137 -11.09 16.98 -5.95
N ALA A 138 -11.34 16.15 -4.93
CA ALA A 138 -11.82 16.58 -3.62
C ALA A 138 -10.72 16.99 -2.63
N LEU A 139 -9.47 17.11 -3.09
CA LEU A 139 -8.33 17.49 -2.25
C LEU A 139 -8.51 18.91 -1.65
N PRO A 140 -8.34 19.10 -0.33
CA PRO A 140 -8.62 20.35 0.36
C PRO A 140 -7.55 21.43 0.15
N TYR A 141 -7.79 22.61 0.71
CA TYR A 141 -6.85 23.75 0.75
C TYR A 141 -6.37 24.25 -0.61
N GLY A 142 -7.08 23.93 -1.69
CA GLY A 142 -6.63 24.22 -3.06
C GLY A 142 -5.54 23.28 -3.57
N LEU A 143 -5.19 22.22 -2.83
CA LEU A 143 -4.20 21.23 -3.27
C LEU A 143 -4.61 20.56 -4.60
N SER A 144 -5.92 20.37 -4.84
CA SER A 144 -6.45 19.85 -6.11
C SER A 144 -6.15 20.74 -7.32
N ALA A 145 -5.88 22.04 -7.11
CA ALA A 145 -5.56 23.01 -8.14
C ALA A 145 -4.06 23.07 -8.48
N MET A 146 -3.20 22.54 -7.61
CA MET A 146 -1.76 22.52 -7.81
C MET A 146 -1.38 21.77 -9.09
N ARG A 147 -0.42 22.32 -9.84
CA ARG A 147 -0.05 21.83 -11.18
C ARG A 147 0.34 20.36 -11.14
N SER A 148 1.16 19.97 -10.16
CA SER A 148 1.60 18.59 -10.02
C SER A 148 0.45 17.64 -9.67
N VAL A 149 -0.52 18.08 -8.86
CA VAL A 149 -1.70 17.27 -8.51
C VAL A 149 -2.65 17.12 -9.69
N ARG A 150 -2.87 18.18 -10.47
CA ARG A 150 -3.65 18.11 -11.71
C ARG A 150 -3.06 17.12 -12.71
N ARG A 151 -1.73 17.09 -12.85
CA ARG A 151 -1.03 16.12 -13.70
C ARG A 151 -1.25 14.68 -13.23
N VAL A 152 -1.24 14.43 -11.92
CA VAL A 152 -1.58 13.12 -11.36
C VAL A 152 -3.04 12.76 -11.65
N ARG A 153 -3.98 13.71 -11.49
CA ARG A 153 -5.39 13.49 -11.81
C ARG A 153 -5.59 13.12 -13.29
N GLU A 154 -5.00 13.88 -14.21
CA GLU A 154 -5.05 13.60 -15.65
C GLU A 154 -4.49 12.22 -15.99
N LEU A 155 -3.43 11.81 -15.28
CA LEU A 155 -2.84 10.49 -15.44
C LEU A 155 -3.80 9.36 -15.03
N TYR A 156 -4.52 9.53 -13.92
CA TYR A 156 -5.58 8.60 -13.49
C TYR A 156 -6.78 8.61 -14.44
N GLU A 157 -7.20 9.77 -14.92
CA GLU A 157 -8.26 9.93 -15.93
C GLU A 157 -7.90 9.18 -17.23
N ASN A 158 -6.67 9.33 -17.71
CA ASN A 158 -6.19 8.64 -18.91
C ASN A 158 -6.16 7.12 -18.72
N SER A 159 -5.66 6.62 -17.58
CA SER A 159 -5.68 5.18 -17.32
C SER A 159 -7.08 4.62 -17.10
N PHE A 160 -7.99 5.41 -16.53
CA PHE A 160 -9.39 5.02 -16.44
C PHE A 160 -9.99 4.88 -17.83
N ALA A 161 -9.81 5.89 -18.69
CA ALA A 161 -10.28 5.86 -20.08
C ALA A 161 -9.70 4.66 -20.85
N ASP A 162 -8.39 4.43 -20.75
CA ASP A 162 -7.74 3.29 -21.38
C ASP A 162 -8.39 1.95 -20.99
N ILE A 163 -8.71 1.75 -19.71
CA ILE A 163 -9.33 0.49 -19.25
C ILE A 163 -10.76 0.34 -19.77
N VAL A 164 -11.61 1.36 -19.61
CA VAL A 164 -13.03 1.25 -19.96
C VAL A 164 -13.27 1.21 -21.47
N MET A 165 -12.36 1.83 -22.25
CA MET A 165 -12.37 1.79 -23.71
C MET A 165 -11.71 0.51 -24.27
N TYR A 166 -10.96 -0.23 -23.45
CA TYR A 166 -10.38 -1.50 -23.89
C TYR A 166 -11.46 -2.60 -23.90
N PRO A 167 -11.58 -3.38 -24.98
CA PRO A 167 -12.47 -4.54 -25.00
C PRO A 167 -12.14 -5.51 -23.86
N ARG A 168 -13.15 -5.97 -23.14
CA ARG A 168 -12.95 -7.00 -22.11
C ARG A 168 -12.35 -8.25 -22.79
N PRO A 169 -11.27 -8.84 -22.25
CA PRO A 169 -10.72 -10.07 -22.83
C PRO A 169 -11.70 -11.22 -22.64
N GLU A 170 -12.07 -11.89 -23.73
CA GLU A 170 -13.04 -12.99 -23.77
C GLU A 170 -12.33 -14.34 -24.00
N LYS A 171 -11.15 -14.32 -24.63
CA LYS A 171 -10.39 -15.53 -24.98
C LYS A 171 -9.04 -15.64 -24.28
N GLU A 172 -8.66 -16.88 -24.01
CA GLU A 172 -7.34 -17.23 -23.49
C GLU A 172 -6.23 -16.91 -24.50
N GLY A 173 -5.01 -16.67 -24.01
CA GLY A 173 -3.86 -16.42 -24.87
C GLY A 173 -3.73 -14.94 -25.27
N GLU A 174 -3.98 -14.62 -26.53
CA GLU A 174 -3.57 -13.32 -27.09
C GLU A 174 -4.36 -12.13 -26.54
N GLU A 175 -5.69 -12.24 -26.40
CA GLU A 175 -6.52 -11.15 -25.87
C GLU A 175 -6.14 -10.81 -24.42
N GLU A 176 -5.99 -11.83 -23.58
CA GLU A 176 -5.50 -11.70 -22.21
C GLU A 176 -4.12 -11.02 -22.18
N ARG A 177 -3.17 -11.48 -23.00
CA ARG A 177 -1.81 -10.94 -23.04
C ARG A 177 -1.79 -9.47 -23.48
N ARG A 178 -2.55 -9.11 -24.51
CA ARG A 178 -2.64 -7.73 -25.01
C ARG A 178 -3.26 -6.79 -23.94
N PHE A 179 -4.26 -7.27 -23.20
CA PHE A 179 -4.78 -6.53 -22.06
C PHE A 179 -3.77 -6.40 -20.92
N THR A 180 -3.06 -7.47 -20.57
CA THR A 180 -2.01 -7.41 -19.53
C THR A 180 -0.87 -6.47 -19.92
N GLU A 181 -0.56 -6.35 -21.20
CA GLU A 181 0.41 -5.39 -21.73
C GLU A 181 -0.08 -3.94 -21.58
N LEU A 182 -1.39 -3.68 -21.70
CA LEU A 182 -1.98 -2.38 -21.29
C LEU A 182 -1.78 -2.13 -19.78
N LEU A 183 -2.02 -3.14 -18.94
CA LEU A 183 -1.81 -3.02 -17.49
C LEU A 183 -0.36 -2.67 -17.16
N ARG A 184 0.62 -3.30 -17.82
CA ARG A 184 2.04 -2.99 -17.69
C ARG A 184 2.32 -1.51 -17.98
N ARG A 185 1.82 -0.98 -19.10
CA ARG A 185 1.95 0.45 -19.44
C ARG A 185 1.26 1.36 -18.42
N ILE A 186 0.13 0.96 -17.85
CA ILE A 186 -0.53 1.70 -16.77
C ILE A 186 0.34 1.73 -15.51
N ARG A 187 0.90 0.60 -15.07
CA ARG A 187 1.80 0.55 -13.92
C ARG A 187 3.01 1.46 -14.12
N ASP A 188 3.65 1.35 -15.28
CA ASP A 188 4.90 2.04 -15.57
C ASP A 188 4.68 3.57 -15.65
N ARG A 189 3.60 4.03 -16.29
CA ARG A 189 3.27 5.47 -16.32
C ARG A 189 3.01 6.05 -14.92
N HIS A 190 2.50 5.24 -13.99
CA HIS A 190 2.18 5.70 -12.63
C HIS A 190 3.39 5.73 -11.69
N ALA A 191 4.61 5.38 -12.13
CA ALA A 191 5.80 5.27 -11.28
C ALA A 191 6.03 6.53 -10.42
N ASP A 192 5.87 7.71 -11.02
CA ASP A 192 6.22 9.01 -10.44
C ASP A 192 5.14 9.66 -9.57
N VAL A 193 3.99 9.01 -9.37
CA VAL A 193 2.85 9.63 -8.67
C VAL A 193 3.20 10.13 -7.26
N VAL A 194 3.97 9.38 -6.48
CA VAL A 194 4.34 9.80 -5.10
C VAL A 194 5.14 11.09 -5.13
N ARG A 195 6.14 11.16 -6.02
CA ARG A 195 6.97 12.34 -6.21
C ARG A 195 6.13 13.54 -6.67
N GLN A 196 5.20 13.34 -7.60
CA GLN A 196 4.31 14.40 -8.08
C GLN A 196 3.36 14.91 -7.00
N ILE A 197 2.81 14.05 -6.15
CA ILE A 197 2.00 14.50 -5.00
C ILE A 197 2.86 15.30 -4.02
N ALA A 198 4.09 14.87 -3.74
CA ALA A 198 5.03 15.63 -2.92
C ALA A 198 5.34 17.02 -3.51
N CYS A 199 5.57 17.10 -4.83
CA CYS A 199 5.72 18.39 -5.52
C CYS A 199 4.46 19.26 -5.36
N GLY A 200 3.26 18.68 -5.47
CA GLY A 200 2.00 19.41 -5.27
C GLY A 200 1.85 19.99 -3.86
N VAL A 201 2.30 19.27 -2.83
CA VAL A 201 2.32 19.78 -1.46
C VAL A 201 3.32 20.93 -1.32
N LEU A 202 4.48 20.85 -1.98
CA LEU A 202 5.46 21.95 -1.98
C LEU A 202 4.94 23.18 -2.73
N GLU A 203 4.29 23.00 -3.88
CA GLU A 203 3.62 24.07 -4.64
C GLU A 203 2.60 24.79 -3.76
N LEU A 204 1.78 24.04 -3.01
CA LEU A 204 0.78 24.62 -2.11
C LEU A 204 1.44 25.45 -1.01
N LYS A 205 2.48 24.92 -0.35
CA LYS A 205 3.23 25.62 0.70
C LYS A 205 3.80 26.95 0.21
N GLN A 206 4.37 26.96 -0.99
CA GLN A 206 4.90 28.18 -1.62
C GLN A 206 3.80 29.19 -1.93
N SER A 207 2.60 28.75 -2.31
CA SER A 207 1.49 29.64 -2.68
C SER A 207 0.76 30.27 -1.49
N CYS A 208 0.72 29.61 -0.32
CA CYS A 208 -0.09 30.05 0.82
C CYS A 208 0.73 30.62 1.98
N GLY A 209 2.07 30.54 1.94
CA GLY A 209 2.94 30.92 3.07
C GLY A 209 2.70 30.08 4.34
N MET A 210 1.94 28.99 4.23
CA MET A 210 1.58 28.11 5.34
C MET A 210 2.76 27.20 5.73
N GLY A 211 2.90 26.96 7.03
CA GLY A 211 3.86 26.00 7.57
C GLY A 211 3.48 24.56 7.22
N ALA A 212 4.41 23.63 7.42
CA ALA A 212 4.14 22.20 7.19
C ALA A 212 3.02 21.63 8.07
N ASP A 213 2.83 22.21 9.26
CA ASP A 213 1.91 21.73 10.29
C ASP A 213 0.47 22.20 10.09
N ASP A 214 0.24 23.20 9.24
CA ASP A 214 -1.09 23.78 9.01
C ASP A 214 -1.93 22.98 7.98
N ILE A 215 -1.33 22.01 7.29
CA ILE A 215 -1.96 21.25 6.20
C ILE A 215 -2.28 19.84 6.69
N HIS A 216 -3.49 19.65 7.22
CA HIS A 216 -3.98 18.33 7.65
C HIS A 216 -4.43 17.46 6.46
N ILE A 217 -3.48 16.91 5.70
CA ILE A 217 -3.74 15.99 4.56
C ILE A 217 -3.34 14.54 4.82
N SER A 218 -2.81 14.21 6.01
CA SER A 218 -2.30 12.87 6.34
C SER A 218 -3.34 11.76 6.10
N SER A 219 -4.56 11.92 6.61
CA SER A 219 -5.62 10.92 6.42
C SER A 219 -5.99 10.70 4.94
N PHE A 220 -5.86 11.73 4.10
CA PHE A 220 -6.03 11.60 2.66
C PHE A 220 -4.87 10.81 2.06
N LEU A 221 -3.62 11.19 2.37
CA LEU A 221 -2.43 10.55 1.84
C LEU A 221 -2.39 9.06 2.19
N ASP A 222 -2.77 8.72 3.43
CA ASP A 222 -2.85 7.33 3.88
C ASP A 222 -3.84 6.51 3.04
N ARG A 223 -5.06 7.02 2.82
CA ARG A 223 -6.07 6.35 1.98
C ARG A 223 -5.61 6.27 0.53
N PHE A 224 -5.08 7.37 0.00
CA PHE A 224 -4.62 7.48 -1.38
C PHE A 224 -3.49 6.49 -1.67
N TYR A 225 -2.45 6.48 -0.84
CA TYR A 225 -1.30 5.61 -1.01
C TYR A 225 -1.62 4.15 -0.72
N THR A 226 -2.45 3.84 0.29
CA THR A 226 -2.91 2.46 0.54
C THR A 226 -3.64 1.90 -0.68
N SER A 227 -4.58 2.65 -1.25
CA SER A 227 -5.27 2.20 -2.46
C SER A 227 -4.35 2.10 -3.67
N ARG A 228 -3.39 3.02 -3.82
CA ARG A 228 -2.42 2.98 -4.93
C ARG A 228 -1.51 1.75 -4.82
N ILE A 229 -1.05 1.41 -3.61
CA ILE A 229 -0.32 0.18 -3.34
C ILE A 229 -1.18 -1.02 -3.78
N GLY A 230 -2.46 -1.06 -3.40
CA GLY A 230 -3.39 -2.09 -3.84
C GLY A 230 -3.51 -2.23 -5.36
N ILE A 231 -3.65 -1.10 -6.09
CA ILE A 231 -3.67 -1.10 -7.57
C ILE A 231 -2.35 -1.66 -8.13
N ARG A 232 -1.20 -1.24 -7.59
CA ARG A 232 0.11 -1.69 -8.05
C ARG A 232 0.34 -3.18 -7.78
N VAL A 233 -0.14 -3.70 -6.65
CA VAL A 233 -0.09 -5.14 -6.32
C VAL A 233 -0.89 -5.93 -7.34
N LEU A 234 -2.14 -5.54 -7.59
CA LEU A 234 -3.02 -6.23 -8.52
C LEU A 234 -2.44 -6.26 -9.94
N ILE A 235 -1.97 -5.10 -10.45
CA ILE A 235 -1.35 -5.03 -11.78
C ILE A 235 -0.06 -5.85 -11.82
N SER A 236 0.83 -5.69 -10.84
CA SER A 236 2.11 -6.40 -10.83
C SER A 236 1.92 -7.91 -10.75
N GLN A 237 0.92 -8.38 -10.00
CA GLN A 237 0.59 -9.80 -9.93
C GLN A 237 0.16 -10.32 -11.31
N GLN A 238 -0.75 -9.65 -12.00
CA GLN A 238 -1.21 -10.07 -13.34
C GLN A 238 -0.07 -10.07 -14.36
N VAL A 239 0.71 -8.98 -14.39
CA VAL A 239 1.86 -8.84 -15.31
C VAL A 239 2.89 -9.96 -15.06
N SER A 240 3.23 -10.21 -13.80
CA SER A 240 4.20 -11.25 -13.45
C SER A 240 3.69 -12.65 -13.78
N MET A 241 2.40 -12.91 -13.63
CA MET A 241 1.81 -14.20 -13.94
C MET A 241 1.61 -14.47 -15.45
N SER A 242 1.32 -13.44 -16.25
CA SER A 242 0.98 -13.63 -17.67
C SER A 242 2.16 -13.37 -18.62
N LEU A 243 2.99 -12.35 -18.35
CA LEU A 243 4.02 -11.90 -19.29
C LEU A 243 5.44 -12.32 -18.90
N GLU A 244 5.71 -12.52 -17.61
CA GLU A 244 7.04 -12.85 -17.10
C GLU A 244 7.26 -14.36 -16.98
N ARG A 245 8.52 -14.79 -16.96
CA ARG A 245 8.86 -16.19 -16.70
C ARG A 245 8.61 -16.50 -15.22
N ALA A 246 8.02 -17.67 -14.95
CA ALA A 246 7.81 -18.14 -13.59
C ALA A 246 9.14 -18.17 -12.83
N ARG A 247 9.17 -17.51 -11.68
CA ARG A 247 10.32 -17.48 -10.78
C ARG A 247 10.15 -18.58 -9.73
N GLN A 248 11.19 -19.39 -9.55
CA GLN A 248 11.18 -20.45 -8.55
C GLN A 248 10.95 -19.87 -7.14
N GLY A 249 10.03 -20.45 -6.38
CA GLY A 249 9.67 -19.98 -5.04
C GLY A 249 8.66 -18.83 -5.01
N TYR A 250 8.19 -18.32 -6.17
CA TYR A 250 7.24 -17.23 -6.24
C TYR A 250 5.90 -17.64 -6.86
N VAL A 251 4.84 -16.95 -6.45
CA VAL A 251 3.54 -16.91 -7.12
C VAL A 251 3.29 -15.47 -7.58
N GLY A 252 3.58 -15.19 -8.85
CA GLY A 252 3.67 -13.81 -9.35
C GLY A 252 4.70 -13.02 -8.56
N ILE A 253 4.27 -11.98 -7.85
CA ILE A 253 5.16 -11.14 -7.03
C ILE A 253 5.27 -11.57 -5.56
N ILE A 254 4.64 -12.68 -5.18
CA ILE A 254 4.61 -13.17 -3.79
C ILE A 254 5.69 -14.23 -3.62
N HIS A 255 6.68 -13.99 -2.75
CA HIS A 255 7.64 -15.00 -2.35
C HIS A 255 6.98 -15.94 -1.34
N ILE A 256 6.95 -17.25 -1.62
CA ILE A 256 6.21 -18.24 -0.81
C ILE A 256 6.88 -18.45 0.56
N ARG A 257 8.21 -18.29 0.64
CA ARG A 257 9.02 -18.46 1.84
C ARG A 257 9.86 -17.19 2.09
N CYS A 258 9.19 -16.04 2.18
CA CYS A 258 9.87 -14.78 2.49
C CYS A 258 10.51 -14.87 3.88
N ARG A 259 11.79 -14.51 3.98
CA ARG A 259 12.55 -14.41 5.23
C ARG A 259 12.73 -12.93 5.59
N PRO A 260 11.89 -12.36 6.48
CA PRO A 260 11.91 -10.93 6.74
C PRO A 260 13.25 -10.40 7.26
N ALA A 261 13.96 -11.21 8.05
CA ALA A 261 15.27 -10.86 8.57
C ALA A 261 16.31 -10.64 7.46
N HIS A 262 16.29 -11.46 6.40
CA HIS A 262 17.20 -11.27 5.26
C HIS A 262 16.85 -10.01 4.49
N VAL A 263 15.56 -9.79 4.21
CA VAL A 263 15.09 -8.58 3.50
C VAL A 263 15.42 -7.31 4.28
N ALA A 264 15.32 -7.35 5.61
CA ALA A 264 15.68 -6.22 6.48
C ALA A 264 17.20 -5.99 6.51
N ALA A 265 18.02 -7.05 6.49
CA ALA A 265 19.47 -6.94 6.38
C ALA A 265 19.88 -6.26 5.07
N ASP A 266 19.35 -6.74 3.94
CA ASP A 266 19.63 -6.15 2.62
C ASP A 266 19.23 -4.66 2.55
N ALA A 267 18.11 -4.31 3.20
CA ALA A 267 17.65 -2.93 3.27
C ALA A 267 18.56 -2.06 4.15
N ALA A 268 18.99 -2.58 5.31
CA ALA A 268 19.91 -1.90 6.21
C ALA A 268 21.27 -1.68 5.53
N ASP A 269 21.82 -2.68 4.86
CA ASP A 269 23.10 -2.56 4.14
C ASP A 269 23.03 -1.52 3.03
N ALA A 270 21.92 -1.46 2.29
CA ALA A 270 21.70 -0.43 1.28
C ALA A 270 21.59 0.99 1.88
N ALA A 271 20.91 1.13 3.03
CA ALA A 271 20.79 2.41 3.73
C ALA A 271 22.16 2.87 4.28
N ARG A 272 22.92 1.95 4.89
CA ARG A 272 24.30 2.20 5.35
C ARG A 272 25.21 2.61 4.19
N ALA A 273 25.16 1.91 3.07
CA ALA A 273 25.97 2.26 1.88
C ALA A 273 25.64 3.68 1.35
N LEU A 274 24.37 4.09 1.39
CA LEU A 274 23.97 5.46 1.03
C LEU A 274 24.47 6.49 2.05
N ALA A 275 24.33 6.20 3.34
CA ALA A 275 24.80 7.08 4.41
C ALA A 275 26.32 7.29 4.35
N TYR A 276 27.10 6.21 4.20
CA TYR A 276 28.55 6.29 4.03
C TYR A 276 28.93 7.14 2.83
N ARG A 277 28.25 6.95 1.68
CA ARG A 277 28.51 7.75 0.47
C ARG A 277 28.22 9.23 0.68
N HIS A 278 27.19 9.58 1.46
CA HIS A 278 26.77 10.97 1.62
C HIS A 278 27.57 11.71 2.69
N TYR A 279 27.86 11.05 3.81
CA TYR A 279 28.50 11.66 4.98
C TYR A 279 30.00 11.35 5.10
N GLY A 280 30.50 10.30 4.43
CA GLY A 280 31.90 9.87 4.52
C GLY A 280 32.28 9.19 5.85
N GLU A 281 31.32 9.01 6.76
CA GLU A 281 31.50 8.39 8.06
C GLU A 281 30.91 6.98 8.07
N GLU A 282 31.57 6.05 8.79
CA GLU A 282 31.09 4.67 8.92
C GLU A 282 29.72 4.65 9.63
N PRO A 283 28.66 4.18 8.96
CA PRO A 283 27.33 4.11 9.55
C PRO A 283 27.28 3.08 10.67
N PRO A 284 26.42 3.28 11.69
CA PRO A 284 26.28 2.36 12.79
C PRO A 284 25.95 0.94 12.31
N GLU A 285 26.44 -0.05 13.04
CA GLU A 285 26.10 -1.45 12.81
C GLU A 285 24.62 -1.70 13.10
N VAL A 286 23.95 -2.40 12.19
CA VAL A 286 22.55 -2.79 12.35
C VAL A 286 22.47 -4.25 12.77
N VAL A 287 21.98 -4.50 13.98
CA VAL A 287 21.81 -5.86 14.51
C VAL A 287 20.33 -6.24 14.43
N ILE A 288 20.04 -7.34 13.74
CA ILE A 288 18.66 -7.86 13.61
C ILE A 288 18.40 -8.85 14.74
N LEU A 289 17.39 -8.54 15.56
CA LEU A 289 17.01 -9.33 16.73
C LEU A 289 15.64 -9.99 16.54
N GLY A 290 15.43 -11.11 17.24
CA GLY A 290 14.16 -11.85 17.23
C GLY A 290 14.23 -13.16 16.44
N LYS A 291 13.10 -13.59 15.85
CA LYS A 291 13.00 -14.83 15.07
C LYS A 291 13.54 -14.63 13.65
N THR A 292 14.85 -14.76 13.48
CA THR A 292 15.54 -14.55 12.19
C THR A 292 15.37 -15.72 11.21
N ASP A 293 14.85 -16.84 11.69
CA ASP A 293 14.47 -18.04 10.94
C ASP A 293 13.00 -18.02 10.46
N LEU A 294 12.23 -16.99 10.82
CA LEU A 294 10.82 -16.87 10.45
C LEU A 294 10.63 -16.82 8.93
N GLU A 295 9.69 -17.63 8.44
CA GLU A 295 9.29 -17.69 7.04
C GLU A 295 7.78 -17.63 6.88
N PHE A 296 7.30 -16.80 5.95
CA PHE A 296 5.90 -16.78 5.52
C PHE A 296 5.74 -16.18 4.12
N PRO A 297 4.60 -16.42 3.43
CA PRO A 297 4.37 -15.80 2.13
C PRO A 297 4.22 -14.27 2.22
N TYR A 298 5.03 -13.53 1.47
CA TYR A 298 4.96 -12.06 1.44
C TYR A 298 5.54 -11.45 0.16
N ILE A 299 5.28 -10.15 -0.05
CA ILE A 299 5.86 -9.38 -1.16
C ILE A 299 7.14 -8.70 -0.66
N GLU A 300 8.29 -9.25 -1.01
CA GLU A 300 9.60 -8.79 -0.49
C GLU A 300 9.88 -7.33 -0.78
N GLY A 301 9.55 -6.85 -1.98
CA GLY A 301 9.77 -5.44 -2.33
C GLY A 301 9.02 -4.45 -1.43
N HIS A 302 7.87 -4.85 -0.86
CA HIS A 302 7.15 -4.01 0.10
C HIS A 302 7.86 -3.97 1.44
N LEU A 303 8.31 -5.13 1.92
CA LEU A 303 9.03 -5.23 3.18
C LEU A 303 10.38 -4.52 3.10
N TYR A 304 11.10 -4.69 1.99
CA TYR A 304 12.35 -4.00 1.71
C TYR A 304 12.16 -2.48 1.79
N HIS A 305 11.15 -1.94 1.12
CA HIS A 305 10.90 -0.51 1.11
C HIS A 305 10.61 0.06 2.51
N VAL A 306 9.78 -0.61 3.30
CA VAL A 306 9.47 -0.18 4.68
C VAL A 306 10.71 -0.27 5.58
N SER A 307 11.48 -1.35 5.45
CA SER A 307 12.70 -1.55 6.23
C SER A 307 13.76 -0.50 5.88
N TYR A 308 13.94 -0.23 4.60
CA TYR A 308 14.89 0.75 4.08
C TYR A 308 14.59 2.17 4.59
N LEU A 309 13.32 2.58 4.58
CA LEU A 309 12.90 3.89 5.09
C LEU A 309 12.97 4.02 6.61
N SER A 310 13.11 2.91 7.34
CA SER A 310 13.19 2.90 8.81
C SER A 310 14.64 2.86 9.32
N CYS A 311 15.61 2.64 8.43
CA CYS A 311 17.04 2.65 8.72
C CYS A 311 17.57 4.09 8.65
#